data_AF-A0A645HR72-F1
#
_entry.id   AF-A0A645HR72-F1
#
_cell.length_a   1.000
_cell.length_b   1.000
_cell.length_c   1.000
_cell.angle_alpha   90.00
_cell.angle_beta   90.00
_cell.angle_gamma   90.00
#
_symmetry.space_group_name_H-M   'P 1'
#
loop_
_entity.id
_entity.type
_entity.pdbx_description
1 polymer ?
#
loop_
_entity_poly.entity_id
_entity_poly.type
_entity_poly.pdbx_seq_one_letter_code
_entity_poly.pdbx_strand_id
1 'polypeptide(L)'
;MGVLLAISLHAVDDTLRQKLMPINKAYNIESIMNAVRAFPIDARKRVMFEYLVMKGVNDDQSNAKKLVKLLHGIKAKVNLIYFNPHHGSDFDRPSEKDMLAFQQYLVDHGVLCTIRQSKGIDISAACGQLQDKEKHDIA
;
A
#
# COMPACT_ATOMS: atom_id res chain seq x y z
N MET A 1 5.82 -20.47 -17.35
CA MET A 1 6.19 -19.09 -16.98
C MET A 1 4.97 -18.45 -16.31
N GLY A 2 5.15 -17.70 -15.23
CA GLY A 2 4.00 -17.05 -14.59
C GLY A 2 4.41 -15.69 -14.05
N VAL A 3 3.47 -14.76 -14.07
CA VAL A 3 3.68 -13.36 -13.65
C VAL A 3 3.73 -13.28 -12.12
N LEU A 4 4.43 -12.28 -11.59
CA LEU A 4 4.35 -11.89 -10.18
C LEU A 4 3.25 -10.84 -10.04
N LEU A 5 2.26 -11.09 -9.18
CA LEU A 5 1.14 -10.18 -8.95
C LEU A 5 1.44 -9.26 -7.75
N ALA A 6 1.32 -7.96 -7.97
CA ALA A 6 1.37 -6.93 -6.95
C ALA A 6 0.08 -6.11 -6.97
N ILE A 7 -0.46 -5.78 -5.79
CA ILE A 7 -1.72 -5.05 -5.63
C ILE A 7 -1.49 -3.87 -4.70
N SER A 8 -1.76 -2.67 -5.22
CA SER A 8 -1.77 -1.43 -4.44
C SER A 8 -3.05 -1.35 -3.60
N LEU A 9 -2.92 -1.73 -2.33
CA LEU A 9 -4.04 -1.80 -1.39
C LEU A 9 -4.15 -0.51 -0.57
N HIS A 10 -3.06 -0.12 0.09
CA HIS A 10 -2.85 1.13 0.85
C HIS A 10 -3.79 1.45 2.02
N ALA A 11 -4.94 0.79 2.13
CA ALA A 11 -5.89 0.95 3.23
C ALA A 11 -6.65 -0.36 3.52
N VAL A 12 -7.19 -0.47 4.73
CA VAL A 12 -7.96 -1.65 5.20
C VAL A 12 -9.46 -1.37 5.33
N ASP A 13 -9.90 -0.17 4.96
CA ASP A 13 -11.30 0.23 4.87
C ASP A 13 -11.51 1.08 3.59
N ASP A 14 -12.73 1.00 3.05
CA ASP A 14 -13.07 1.65 1.78
C ASP A 14 -13.12 3.19 1.90
N THR A 15 -13.38 3.74 3.09
CA THR A 15 -13.44 5.19 3.28
C THR A 15 -12.06 5.80 3.08
N LEU A 16 -11.02 5.26 3.73
CA LEU A 16 -9.66 5.70 3.53
C LEU A 16 -9.19 5.34 2.12
N ARG A 17 -9.49 4.13 1.63
CA ARG A 17 -9.04 3.71 0.30
C ARG A 17 -9.59 4.62 -0.81
N GLN A 18 -10.84 5.06 -0.71
CA GLN A 18 -11.43 5.98 -1.68
C GLN A 18 -10.76 7.37 -1.67
N LYS A 19 -10.32 7.86 -0.50
CA LYS A 19 -9.57 9.12 -0.41
C LYS A 19 -8.21 9.02 -1.10
N LEU A 20 -7.52 7.89 -0.93
CA LEU A 20 -6.19 7.66 -1.48
C LEU A 20 -6.23 7.25 -2.96
N MET A 21 -7.23 6.47 -3.35
CA MET A 21 -7.34 5.82 -4.64
C MET A 21 -8.78 5.92 -5.15
N PRO A 22 -9.14 6.94 -5.95
CA PRO A 22 -10.51 7.14 -6.46
C PRO A 22 -11.09 5.93 -7.19
N ILE A 23 -10.22 5.06 -7.75
CA ILE A 23 -10.59 3.78 -8.36
C ILE A 23 -11.33 2.83 -7.40
N ASN A 24 -11.24 3.04 -6.08
CA ASN A 24 -12.02 2.30 -5.07
C ASN A 24 -13.53 2.36 -5.32
N LYS A 25 -14.03 3.45 -5.95
CA LYS A 25 -15.44 3.58 -6.33
C LYS A 25 -15.88 2.53 -7.34
N ALA A 26 -14.99 2.11 -8.22
CA ALA A 26 -15.25 1.07 -9.21
C ALA A 26 -14.93 -0.34 -8.66
N TYR A 27 -13.84 -0.46 -7.90
CA TYR A 27 -13.36 -1.73 -7.35
C TYR A 27 -12.98 -1.57 -5.87
N ASN A 28 -13.93 -1.88 -4.99
CA ASN A 28 -13.76 -1.80 -3.54
C ASN A 28 -12.82 -2.91 -3.01
N ILE A 29 -12.42 -2.82 -1.74
CA ILE A 29 -11.50 -3.81 -1.14
C ILE A 29 -12.03 -5.24 -1.28
N GLU A 30 -13.32 -5.47 -1.01
CA GLU A 30 -13.92 -6.81 -1.07
C GLU A 30 -13.80 -7.43 -2.48
N SER A 31 -14.12 -6.65 -3.52
CA SER A 31 -14.02 -7.09 -4.91
C SER A 31 -12.59 -7.49 -5.28
N ILE A 32 -11.59 -6.74 -4.80
CA ILE A 32 -10.17 -7.03 -5.00
C ILE A 32 -9.80 -8.34 -4.30
N MET A 33 -10.19 -8.50 -3.03
CA MET A 33 -9.88 -9.71 -2.28
C MET A 33 -10.52 -10.96 -2.90
N ASN A 34 -11.75 -10.84 -3.43
CA ASN A 34 -12.43 -11.93 -4.12
C ASN A 34 -11.74 -12.29 -5.43
N ALA A 35 -11.35 -11.29 -6.23
CA ALA A 35 -10.58 -11.51 -7.45
C ALA A 35 -9.23 -12.19 -7.17
N VAL A 36 -8.54 -11.79 -6.09
CA VAL A 36 -7.28 -12.41 -5.67
C VAL A 36 -7.45 -13.86 -5.28
N ARG A 37 -8.50 -14.18 -4.51
CA ARG A 37 -8.79 -15.56 -4.09
C ARG A 37 -9.12 -16.46 -5.29
N ALA A 38 -9.75 -15.91 -6.32
CA ALA A 38 -10.05 -16.62 -7.56
C ALA A 38 -8.85 -16.73 -8.52
N PHE A 39 -7.81 -15.91 -8.34
CA PHE A 39 -6.67 -15.87 -9.25
C PHE A 39 -5.78 -17.12 -9.07
N PRO A 40 -5.49 -17.89 -10.14
CA PRO A 40 -4.69 -19.10 -10.05
C PRO A 40 -3.21 -18.76 -9.83
N ILE A 41 -2.78 -18.85 -8.57
CA ILE A 41 -1.39 -18.60 -8.18
C ILE A 41 -0.66 -19.94 -8.05
N ASP A 42 0.52 -20.05 -8.66
CA ASP A 42 1.44 -21.17 -8.45
C ASP A 42 1.65 -21.38 -6.94
N ALA A 43 1.61 -22.64 -6.48
CA ALA A 43 1.71 -22.97 -5.06
C ALA A 43 2.93 -22.36 -4.34
N ARG A 44 4.01 -22.06 -5.07
CA ARG A 44 5.25 -21.45 -4.55
C ARG A 44 5.24 -19.91 -4.56
N LYS A 45 4.26 -19.28 -5.19
CA LYS A 45 4.17 -17.82 -5.33
C LYS A 45 3.23 -17.21 -4.28
N ARG A 46 3.44 -15.93 -4.03
CA ARG A 46 2.62 -15.10 -3.14
C ARG A 46 2.21 -13.83 -3.85
N VAL A 47 0.99 -13.36 -3.61
CA VAL A 47 0.57 -12.01 -4.01
C VAL A 47 1.27 -11.00 -3.12
N MET A 48 1.85 -9.98 -3.73
CA MET A 48 2.39 -8.85 -2.98
C MET A 48 1.31 -7.79 -2.80
N PHE A 49 1.03 -7.41 -1.56
CA PHE A 49 0.19 -6.26 -1.26
C PHE A 49 1.07 -5.08 -0.88
N GLU A 50 0.96 -4.00 -1.64
CA GLU A 50 1.62 -2.74 -1.33
C GLU A 50 0.74 -1.93 -0.37
N TYR A 51 1.34 -1.47 0.73
CA TYR A 51 0.65 -0.73 1.76
C TYR A 51 1.43 0.55 2.09
N LEU A 52 0.88 1.68 1.68
CA LEU A 52 1.48 3.00 1.90
C LEU A 52 1.09 3.44 3.31
N VAL A 53 2.09 3.62 4.17
CA VAL A 53 1.90 3.93 5.59
C VAL A 53 2.07 5.43 5.80
N MET A 54 1.08 6.06 6.42
CA MET A 54 0.98 7.49 6.71
C MET A 54 0.78 7.69 8.20
N LYS A 55 1.53 8.65 8.75
CA LYS A 55 1.55 8.94 10.19
C LYS A 55 0.17 9.31 10.72
N GLY A 56 -0.29 8.63 11.76
CA GLY A 56 -1.57 8.91 12.43
C GLY A 56 -2.82 8.63 11.59
N VAL A 57 -2.67 8.01 10.42
CA VAL A 57 -3.78 7.70 9.50
C VAL A 57 -4.02 6.20 9.45
N ASN A 58 -2.95 5.44 9.19
CA ASN A 58 -3.05 3.99 8.99
C ASN A 58 -1.80 3.23 9.48
N ASP A 59 -0.98 3.86 10.33
CA ASP A 59 0.24 3.32 10.93
C ASP A 59 0.02 2.66 12.29
N ASP A 60 -1.21 2.65 12.80
CA ASP A 60 -1.53 2.06 14.09
C ASP A 60 -1.68 0.52 14.05
N GLN A 61 -1.62 -0.08 15.25
CA GLN A 61 -1.75 -1.54 15.41
C GLN A 61 -3.16 -2.07 15.04
N SER A 62 -4.21 -1.24 15.10
CA SER A 62 -5.57 -1.63 14.70
C SER A 62 -5.64 -1.87 13.18
N ASN A 63 -4.97 -1.03 12.40
CA ASN A 63 -4.79 -1.20 10.97
C ASN A 63 -4.01 -2.48 10.65
N ALA A 64 -2.94 -2.78 11.40
CA ALA A 64 -2.19 -4.03 11.24
C ALA A 64 -3.08 -5.27 11.50
N LYS A 65 -3.89 -5.25 12.57
CA LYS A 65 -4.89 -6.30 12.89
C LYS A 65 -5.88 -6.52 11.75
N LYS A 66 -6.46 -5.43 11.24
CA LYS A 66 -7.41 -5.48 10.11
C LYS A 66 -6.74 -6.02 8.85
N LEU A 67 -5.49 -5.66 8.58
CA LEU A 67 -4.74 -6.14 7.43
C LEU A 67 -4.50 -7.66 7.50
N VAL A 68 -4.08 -8.18 8.66
CA VAL A 68 -3.95 -9.63 8.87
C VAL A 68 -5.28 -10.35 8.61
N LYS A 69 -6.38 -9.82 9.16
CA LYS A 69 -7.72 -10.39 8.95
C LYS A 69 -8.11 -10.38 7.47
N LEU A 70 -7.82 -9.30 6.76
CA LEU A 70 -8.16 -9.15 5.35
C LEU A 70 -7.40 -10.17 4.47
N LEU A 71 -6.12 -10.39 4.78
CA LEU A 71 -5.23 -11.29 4.04
C LEU A 71 -5.37 -12.76 4.44
N HIS A 72 -6.20 -13.07 5.44
CA HIS A 72 -6.40 -14.44 5.90
C HIS A 72 -6.87 -15.36 4.76
N GLY A 73 -6.24 -16.53 4.65
CA GLY A 73 -6.50 -17.51 3.59
C GLY A 73 -5.83 -17.20 2.25
N ILE A 74 -5.09 -16.10 2.12
CA ILE A 74 -4.36 -15.75 0.89
C ILE A 74 -2.88 -15.98 1.11
N LYS A 75 -2.21 -16.62 0.13
CA LYS A 75 -0.74 -16.66 0.07
C LYS A 75 -0.21 -15.27 -0.24
N ALA A 76 -0.10 -14.45 0.79
CA ALA A 76 0.27 -13.05 0.69
C ALA A 76 1.69 -12.80 1.21
N LYS A 77 2.26 -11.70 0.73
CA LYS A 77 3.32 -10.93 1.39
C LYS A 77 2.95 -9.45 1.31
N VAL A 78 3.38 -8.66 2.28
CA VAL A 78 3.13 -7.23 2.36
C VAL A 78 4.45 -6.49 2.14
N ASN A 79 4.37 -5.40 1.39
CA ASN A 79 5.43 -4.42 1.28
C ASN A 79 4.93 -3.10 1.87
N LEU A 80 5.36 -2.78 3.10
CA LEU A 80 5.11 -1.49 3.73
C LEU A 80 5.98 -0.44 3.06
N ILE A 81 5.38 0.68 2.68
CA ILE A 81 6.05 1.76 1.96
C ILE A 81 5.86 3.01 2.78
N TYR A 82 6.95 3.70 3.10
CA TYR A 82 6.84 4.99 3.77
C TYR A 82 6.11 6.00 2.87
N PHE A 83 5.16 6.72 3.44
CA PHE A 83 4.71 7.95 2.82
C PHE A 83 5.84 9.00 2.84
N ASN A 84 6.01 9.69 1.71
CA ASN A 84 6.90 10.83 1.58
C ASN A 84 6.04 12.08 1.36
N PRO A 85 5.98 12.98 2.34
CA PRO A 85 5.31 14.27 2.19
C PRO A 85 5.87 15.05 1.00
N HIS A 86 4.98 15.77 0.33
CA HIS A 86 5.30 16.68 -0.76
C HIS A 86 4.47 17.95 -0.60
N HIS A 87 4.82 19.01 -1.32
CA HIS A 87 4.09 20.27 -1.20
C HIS A 87 2.59 20.06 -1.51
N GLY A 88 1.74 20.39 -0.54
CA GLY A 88 0.29 20.21 -0.63
C GLY A 88 -0.24 18.83 -0.20
N SER A 89 0.59 17.93 0.33
CA SER A 89 0.09 16.68 0.90
C SER A 89 -0.50 16.89 2.30
N ASP A 90 -1.69 16.35 2.54
CA ASP A 90 -2.37 16.37 3.85
C ASP A 90 -1.84 15.32 4.85
N PHE A 91 -0.82 14.55 4.45
CA PHE A 91 -0.33 13.39 5.21
C PHE A 91 1.14 13.52 5.55
N ASP A 92 1.56 12.82 6.60
CA ASP A 92 2.91 12.85 7.14
C ASP A 92 3.63 11.50 7.02
N ARG A 93 4.96 11.56 7.02
CA ARG A 93 5.81 10.36 7.06
C ARG A 93 5.69 9.68 8.43
N PRO A 94 5.41 8.36 8.49
CA PRO A 94 5.35 7.62 9.76
C PRO A 94 6.72 7.52 10.42
N SER A 95 6.74 7.32 11.74
CA SER A 95 8.00 7.10 12.44
C SER A 95 8.56 5.71 12.12
N GLU A 96 9.88 5.55 12.20
CA GLU A 96 10.51 4.24 12.03
C GLU A 96 10.02 3.23 13.07
N LYS A 97 9.79 3.70 14.31
CA LYS A 97 9.24 2.89 15.40
C LYS A 97 7.88 2.30 15.03
N ASP A 98 6.98 3.11 14.48
CA ASP A 98 5.63 2.65 14.11
C ASP A 98 5.68 1.69 12.93
N MET A 99 6.55 1.96 11.94
CA MET A 99 6.77 1.07 10.80
C MET A 99 7.30 -0.31 11.22
N LEU A 100 8.27 -0.35 12.11
CA LEU A 100 8.82 -1.59 12.66
C LEU A 100 7.78 -2.33 13.50
N ALA A 101 7.01 -1.62 14.34
CA ALA A 101 5.95 -2.23 15.13
C ALA A 101 4.85 -2.84 14.24
N PHE A 102 4.47 -2.14 13.17
CA PHE A 102 3.51 -2.64 12.19
C PHE A 102 4.05 -3.89 11.47
N GLN A 103 5.29 -3.82 10.97
CA GLN A 103 5.96 -4.96 10.33
C GLN A 103 6.02 -6.17 11.26
N GLN A 104 6.48 -5.96 12.50
CA GLN A 104 6.61 -7.02 13.49
C GLN A 104 5.26 -7.69 13.74
N TYR A 105 4.20 -6.91 13.90
CA TYR A 105 2.86 -7.44 14.07
C TYR A 105 2.44 -8.35 12.91
N LEU A 106 2.68 -7.94 11.65
CA LEU A 106 2.36 -8.76 10.48
C LEU A 106 3.15 -10.07 10.47
N VAL A 107 4.44 -10.00 10.75
CA VAL A 107 5.34 -11.17 10.78
C VAL A 107 4.93 -12.16 11.88
N ASP A 108 4.63 -11.67 13.08
CA ASP A 108 4.18 -12.49 14.21
C ASP A 108 2.88 -13.24 13.91
N HIS A 109 2.07 -12.73 12.97
CA HIS A 109 0.82 -13.34 12.52
C HIS A 109 0.96 -14.08 11.18
N GLY A 110 2.18 -14.42 10.77
CA GLY A 110 2.46 -15.27 9.61
C GLY A 110 2.40 -14.57 8.25
N VAL A 111 2.30 -13.24 8.23
CA VAL A 111 2.33 -12.44 6.99
C VAL A 111 3.76 -11.96 6.74
N LEU A 112 4.39 -12.49 5.69
CA LEU A 112 5.72 -12.01 5.27
C LEU A 112 5.66 -10.52 4.96
N CYS A 113 6.52 -9.73 5.59
CA CYS A 113 6.46 -8.28 5.49
C CYS A 113 7.85 -7.66 5.28
N THR A 114 7.98 -6.82 4.26
CA THR A 114 9.16 -5.98 4.02
C THR A 114 8.82 -4.51 4.20
N ILE A 115 9.81 -3.70 4.59
CA ILE A 115 9.71 -2.24 4.59
C ILE A 115 10.53 -1.72 3.41
N ARG A 116 9.88 -1.00 2.50
CA ARG A 116 10.51 -0.28 1.40
C ARG A 116 10.72 1.17 1.81
N GLN A 117 11.98 1.56 1.90
CA GLN A 117 12.34 2.98 1.93
C GLN A 117 12.00 3.61 0.59
N SER A 118 11.44 4.82 0.65
CA SER A 118 11.18 5.61 -0.53
C SER A 118 12.50 6.15 -1.07
N LYS A 119 12.80 5.87 -2.34
CA LYS A 119 14.02 6.36 -3.01
C LYS A 119 13.97 7.91 -3.02
N GLY A 120 15.03 8.57 -2.55
CA GLY A 120 15.20 10.03 -2.72
C GLY A 120 15.12 10.90 -1.46
N ILE A 121 15.22 10.35 -0.24
CA ILE A 121 15.27 11.19 0.98
C ILE A 121 16.66 11.84 1.14
N ASP A 122 17.73 11.15 0.72
CA ASP A 122 19.11 11.66 0.81
C ASP A 122 19.56 12.48 -0.42
N ILE A 123 18.70 12.63 -1.42
CA ILE A 123 19.06 13.34 -2.65
C ILE A 123 18.10 14.50 -2.80
N SER A 124 18.61 15.70 -2.57
CA SER A 124 18.07 16.96 -3.07
C SER A 124 17.91 16.94 -4.61
N ALA A 125 16.98 16.14 -5.11
CA ALA A 125 16.40 16.24 -6.45
C ALA A 125 15.05 16.97 -6.26
N ALA A 126 15.07 18.27 -5.97
CA ALA A 126 14.92 19.28 -7.01
C ALA A 126 13.69 19.01 -7.89
N CYS A 127 12.60 19.73 -7.57
CA CYS A 127 11.49 20.14 -8.44
C CYS A 127 10.87 19.10 -9.40
N GLY A 128 9.62 18.72 -9.07
CA GLY A 128 8.54 18.45 -10.02
C GLY A 128 8.84 17.45 -11.13
N GLN A 129 8.50 16.17 -10.94
CA GLN A 129 8.55 15.20 -12.03
C GLN A 129 7.67 13.99 -11.72
N LEU A 130 6.35 14.21 -11.76
CA LEU A 130 5.33 13.33 -12.35
C LEU A 130 4.04 14.17 -12.40
N GLN A 131 4.09 15.25 -13.19
CA GLN A 131 2.90 16.00 -13.57
C GLN A 131 2.82 15.89 -15.09
N ASP A 132 1.86 15.12 -15.58
CA ASP A 132 1.53 15.11 -17.00
C ASP A 132 1.20 16.54 -17.42
N LYS A 133 1.98 17.07 -18.38
CA LYS A 133 1.58 18.26 -19.10
C LYS A 133 0.46 17.86 -20.07
N GLU A 134 -0.76 17.74 -19.57
CA GLU A 134 -1.92 17.83 -20.45
C GLU A 134 -1.93 19.26 -21.02
N LYS A 135 -1.58 19.36 -22.30
CA LYS A 135 -1.80 20.57 -23.09
C LYS A 135 -3.31 20.84 -23.10
N HIS A 136 -3.73 21.87 -22.38
CA HIS A 136 -5.00 22.54 -22.65
C HIS A 136 -4.84 23.30 -23.97
N ASP A 137 -5.11 22.62 -25.07
CA ASP A 137 -5.48 23.27 -26.32
C ASP A 137 -7.02 23.34 -26.34
N ILE A 138 -7.56 24.53 -26.08
CA ILE A 138 -8.87 24.92 -26.59
C ILE A 138 -8.77 26.36 -27.06
N ALA A 139 -9.10 26.50 -28.34
CA ALA A 139 -9.14 27.73 -29.13
C ALA A 139 -10.15 28.76 -28.61
#